data_AF-A0A9X9BGI6-F1
#
_entry.id   AF-A0A9X9BGI6-F1
#
_cell.length_a   1.000
_cell.length_b   1.000
_cell.length_c   1.000
_cell.angle_alpha   90.00
_cell.angle_beta   90.00
_cell.angle_gamma   90.00
#
_symmetry.space_group_name_H-M   'P 1'
#
loop_
_entity.id
_entity.type
_entity.pdbx_description
1 polymer ?
#
loop_
_entity_poly.entity_id
_entity_poly.type
_entity_poly.pdbx_seq_one_letter_code
_entity_poly.pdbx_strand_id
1 'polypeptide(L)'
;MEGGIAKIIRDKRLDRAYRILVDERGRHVSLKEITYRCGFHDGTQFTKAFKARFGMSPRDARDCEADLLTPVLDKFDYTIHLSEEVAKLGIIKP
;
A
#
# COMPACT_ATOMS: atom_id res chain seq x y z
N MET A 1 20.99 -7.95 10.86
CA MET A 1 20.11 -6.80 11.15
C MET A 1 19.88 -6.05 9.83
N GLU A 2 18.96 -5.10 9.77
CA GLU A 2 18.78 -4.16 8.63
C GLU A 2 17.78 -4.52 7.53
N GLY A 3 16.50 -4.42 7.89
CA GLY A 3 15.55 -3.77 7.00
C GLY A 3 15.47 -2.25 7.22
N GLY A 4 15.87 -1.77 8.40
CA GLY A 4 15.72 -0.36 8.78
C GLY A 4 14.29 0.18 8.60
N ILE A 5 14.14 1.48 8.79
CA ILE A 5 12.88 2.19 8.53
C ILE A 5 12.54 2.13 7.02
N ALA A 6 13.55 2.09 6.15
CA ALA A 6 13.38 2.03 4.70
C ALA A 6 12.61 0.80 4.23
N LYS A 7 12.87 -0.39 4.80
CA LYS A 7 12.10 -1.60 4.50
C LYS A 7 10.65 -1.46 4.98
N ILE A 8 10.43 -0.95 6.18
CA ILE A 8 9.08 -0.75 6.74
C ILE A 8 8.26 0.18 5.85
N ILE A 9 8.86 1.28 5.38
CA ILE A 9 8.20 2.21 4.45
C ILE A 9 7.89 1.52 3.13
N ARG A 10 8.85 0.78 2.57
CA ARG A 10 8.66 0.04 1.32
C ARG A 10 7.54 -0.98 1.44
N ASP A 11 7.50 -1.70 2.55
CA ASP A 11 6.46 -2.66 2.85
C ASP A 11 5.10 -1.93 2.93
N LYS A 12 4.95 -0.88 3.74
CA LYS A 12 3.69 -0.12 3.80
C LYS A 12 3.22 0.41 2.44
N ARG A 13 4.15 0.82 1.55
CA ARG A 13 3.83 1.20 0.16
C ARG A 13 3.30 0.02 -0.67
N LEU A 14 3.88 -1.16 -0.52
CA LEU A 14 3.41 -2.40 -1.16
C LEU A 14 2.03 -2.83 -0.65
N ASP A 15 1.73 -2.68 0.65
CA ASP A 15 0.40 -2.96 1.20
C ASP A 15 -0.67 -2.05 0.60
N ARG A 16 -0.36 -0.77 0.47
CA ARG A 16 -1.25 0.19 -0.21
C ARG A 16 -1.49 -0.20 -1.67
N ALA A 17 -0.45 -0.59 -2.39
CA ALA A 17 -0.58 -1.02 -3.77
C ALA A 17 -1.47 -2.26 -3.90
N TYR A 18 -1.31 -3.24 -3.01
CA TYR A 18 -2.15 -4.43 -2.98
C TYR A 18 -3.62 -4.08 -2.81
N ARG A 19 -3.96 -3.22 -1.84
CA ARG A 19 -5.35 -2.76 -1.63
C ARG A 19 -5.94 -2.10 -2.87
N ILE A 20 -5.19 -1.19 -3.49
CA ILE A 20 -5.64 -0.53 -4.72
C ILE A 20 -5.88 -1.55 -5.84
N LEU A 21 -4.99 -2.54 -6.02
CA LEU A 21 -5.16 -3.57 -7.04
C LEU A 21 -6.39 -4.46 -6.83
N VAL A 22 -6.77 -4.69 -5.57
CA VAL A 22 -7.98 -5.45 -5.19
C VAL A 22 -9.24 -4.59 -5.31
N ASP A 23 -9.20 -3.33 -4.88
CA ASP A 23 -10.35 -2.41 -4.88
C ASP A 23 -10.65 -1.78 -6.27
N GLU A 24 -9.65 -1.70 -7.14
CA GLU A 24 -9.76 -1.20 -8.52
C GLU A 24 -10.02 -2.32 -9.54
N ARG A 25 -10.38 -3.52 -9.09
CA ARG A 25 -10.83 -4.62 -9.96
C ARG A 25 -11.97 -4.11 -10.86
N GLY A 26 -11.72 -4.11 -12.17
CA GLY A 26 -12.67 -3.63 -13.19
C GLY A 26 -12.57 -2.14 -13.55
N ARG A 27 -11.71 -1.34 -12.89
CA ARG A 27 -11.45 0.05 -13.29
C ARG A 27 -10.26 0.16 -14.25
N HIS A 28 -10.29 1.12 -15.17
CA HIS A 28 -9.23 1.39 -16.16
C HIS A 28 -7.95 2.00 -15.56
N VAL A 29 -7.65 1.77 -14.28
CA VAL A 29 -6.43 2.33 -13.68
C VAL A 29 -5.24 1.47 -14.08
N SER A 30 -4.24 2.11 -14.68
CA SER A 30 -3.04 1.44 -15.15
C SER A 30 -2.13 1.04 -13.99
N LEU A 31 -1.40 -0.08 -14.16
CA LEU A 31 -0.42 -0.50 -13.16
C LEU A 31 0.68 0.55 -12.92
N LYS A 32 1.00 1.35 -13.96
CA LYS A 32 1.95 2.46 -13.89
C LYS A 32 1.45 3.56 -12.95
N GLU A 33 0.17 3.91 -13.04
CA GLU A 33 -0.46 4.90 -12.15
C GLU A 33 -0.45 4.41 -10.69
N ILE A 34 -0.80 3.14 -10.45
CA ILE A 34 -0.77 2.55 -9.11
C ILE A 34 0.65 2.57 -8.52
N THR A 35 1.65 2.22 -9.34
CA THR A 35 3.08 2.25 -8.98
C THR A 35 3.48 3.65 -8.53
N TYR A 36 3.14 4.68 -9.31
CA TYR A 36 3.45 6.07 -9.02
C TYR A 36 2.73 6.57 -7.75
N ARG A 37 1.42 6.28 -7.61
CA ARG A 37 0.61 6.61 -6.43
C ARG A 37 1.15 6.01 -5.13
N CYS A 38 1.77 4.83 -5.22
CA CYS A 38 2.38 4.16 -4.08
C CYS A 38 3.83 4.58 -3.83
N GLY A 39 4.35 5.57 -4.56
CA GLY A 39 5.68 6.13 -4.34
C GLY A 39 6.83 5.28 -4.89
N PHE A 40 6.57 4.47 -5.93
CA PHE A 40 7.61 3.79 -6.69
C PHE A 40 7.87 4.56 -7.99
N HIS A 41 9.15 4.78 -8.30
CA HIS A 41 9.56 5.46 -9.52
C HIS A 41 9.61 4.51 -10.74
N ASP A 42 9.86 3.22 -10.50
CA ASP A 42 10.05 2.21 -11.53
C ASP A 42 9.13 1.00 -11.29
N GLY A 43 8.37 0.63 -12.32
CA GLY A 43 7.50 -0.55 -12.32
C GLY A 43 8.25 -1.88 -12.20
N THR A 44 9.51 -1.95 -12.63
CA THR A 44 10.36 -3.14 -12.49
C THR A 44 10.73 -3.35 -11.02
N GLN A 45 11.16 -2.29 -10.34
CA GLN A 45 11.47 -2.32 -8.90
C GLN A 45 10.24 -2.67 -8.08
N PHE A 46 9.11 -2.04 -8.42
CA PHE A 46 7.83 -2.33 -7.80
C PHE A 46 7.45 -3.81 -7.98
N THR A 47 7.47 -4.33 -9.21
CA THR A 47 7.07 -5.72 -9.49
C THR A 47 7.96 -6.73 -8.76
N LYS A 48 9.28 -6.50 -8.73
CA LYS A 48 10.22 -7.36 -8.00
C LYS A 48 9.94 -7.33 -6.49
N ALA A 49 9.77 -6.15 -5.91
CA ALA A 49 9.51 -5.99 -4.49
C ALA A 49 8.13 -6.57 -4.08
N PHE A 50 7.11 -6.36 -4.92
CA PHE A 50 5.77 -6.90 -4.73
C PHE A 50 5.78 -8.43 -4.77
N LYS A 51 6.41 -9.02 -5.78
CA LYS A 51 6.54 -10.48 -5.88
C LYS A 51 7.35 -11.07 -4.73
N ALA A 52 8.43 -10.41 -4.31
CA ALA A 52 9.22 -10.84 -3.16
C ALA A 52 8.42 -10.84 -1.85
N ARG A 53 7.43 -9.94 -1.70
CA ARG A 53 6.59 -9.84 -0.52
C ARG A 53 5.36 -10.76 -0.54
N PHE A 54 4.64 -10.79 -1.66
CA PHE A 54 3.33 -11.45 -1.77
C PHE A 54 3.36 -12.78 -2.53
N GLY A 55 4.50 -13.17 -3.10
CA GLY A 55 4.66 -14.41 -3.87
C GLY A 55 4.02 -14.40 -5.27
N MET A 56 3.29 -13.35 -5.63
CA MET A 56 2.57 -13.23 -6.90
C MET A 56 2.86 -11.89 -7.59
N SER A 57 2.56 -11.78 -8.90
CA SER A 57 2.71 -10.50 -9.60
C SER A 57 1.55 -9.54 -9.26
N PRO A 58 1.76 -8.21 -9.42
CA PRO A 58 0.68 -7.24 -9.26
C PRO A 58 -0.52 -7.49 -10.18
N ARG A 59 -0.28 -8.04 -11.38
CA ARG A 59 -1.34 -8.42 -12.32
C ARG A 59 -2.13 -9.61 -11.79
N ASP A 60 -1.45 -10.63 -11.30
CA ASP A 60 -2.11 -11.81 -10.70
C ASP A 60 -2.93 -11.39 -9.47
N ALA A 61 -2.44 -10.48 -8.64
CA ALA A 61 -3.18 -9.96 -7.48
C ALA A 61 -4.48 -9.22 -7.88
N ARG A 62 -4.43 -8.50 -9.01
CA ARG A 62 -5.61 -7.83 -9.58
C ARG A 62 -6.60 -8.84 -10.15
N ASP A 63 -6.11 -9.83 -10.87
CA ASP A 63 -6.93 -10.78 -11.62
C ASP A 63 -7.40 -11.98 -10.74
N CYS A 64 -6.79 -12.21 -9.58
CA CYS A 64 -7.22 -13.21 -8.60
C CYS A 64 -8.56 -12.78 -7.98
N GLU A 65 -9.59 -13.62 -7.99
CA GLU A 65 -10.82 -13.40 -7.22
C GLU A 65 -10.57 -13.65 -5.72
N ALA A 66 -9.78 -12.78 -5.09
CA ALA A 66 -9.46 -12.91 -3.67
C ALA A 66 -10.65 -12.44 -2.82
N ASP A 67 -11.66 -13.30 -2.68
CA ASP A 67 -12.70 -13.20 -1.65
C ASP A 67 -12.20 -13.67 -0.27
N LEU A 68 -10.89 -13.96 -0.15
CA LEU A 68 -10.28 -14.69 0.98
C LEU A 68 -9.24 -13.89 1.79
N LEU A 69 -9.01 -12.60 1.51
CA LEU A 69 -7.94 -11.81 2.18
C LEU A 69 -8.38 -10.49 2.85
N THR A 70 -9.67 -10.17 2.85
CA THR A 70 -10.25 -9.16 3.76
C THR A 70 -10.76 -9.87 5.02
N PRO A 71 -10.52 -9.42 6.28
CA PRO A 71 -9.88 -8.18 6.77
C PRO A 71 -8.98 -8.37 8.03
N VAL A 72 -7.64 -8.19 7.95
CA VAL A 72 -6.78 -7.90 9.15
C VAL A 72 -5.61 -6.94 8.84
N LEU A 73 -5.74 -6.10 7.81
CA LEU A 73 -4.76 -5.06 7.51
C LEU A 73 -5.20 -3.68 8.04
N ASP A 74 -6.13 -3.66 8.99
CA ASP A 74 -6.49 -2.47 9.75
C ASP A 74 -5.68 -2.39 11.06
N LYS A 75 -5.42 -1.16 11.51
CA LYS A 75 -4.76 -0.75 12.77
C LYS A 75 -3.27 -0.37 12.74
N PHE A 76 -2.76 0.18 11.65
CA PHE A 76 -1.69 1.20 11.78
C PHE A 76 -1.77 2.14 10.58
N ASP A 77 -2.82 2.96 10.57
CA ASP A 77 -2.96 4.11 9.70
C ASP A 77 -2.44 5.35 10.44
N TYR A 78 -1.15 5.67 10.25
CA TYR A 78 -0.52 6.86 10.85
C TYR A 78 -1.30 8.13 10.52
N THR A 79 -1.92 8.19 9.34
CA THR A 79 -2.71 9.35 8.91
C THR A 79 -3.93 9.58 9.79
N ILE A 80 -4.57 8.49 10.26
CA ILE A 80 -5.75 8.60 11.12
C ILE A 80 -5.34 8.85 12.58
N HIS A 81 -4.38 8.08 13.12
CA HIS A 81 -3.96 8.26 14.51
C HIS A 81 -3.26 9.59 14.78
N LEU A 82 -2.45 10.11 13.84
CA LEU A 82 -1.79 11.40 14.03
C LEU A 82 -2.80 12.56 13.94
N SER A 83 -3.86 12.43 13.13
CA SER A 83 -4.92 13.44 13.05
C SER A 83 -5.71 13.52 14.36
N GLU A 84 -5.99 12.37 14.98
CA GLU A 84 -6.65 12.30 16.30
C GLU A 84 -5.75 12.86 17.40
N GLU A 85 -4.45 12.58 17.38
CA GLU A 85 -3.52 13.04 18.41
C GLU A 85 -3.22 14.54 18.27
N VAL A 86 -3.09 15.07 17.05
CA VAL A 86 -2.92 16.51 16.80
C VAL A 86 -4.19 17.29 17.19
N ALA A 87 -5.38 16.71 16.98
CA ALA A 87 -6.64 17.29 17.44
C ALA A 87 -6.72 17.33 18.98
N LYS A 88 -6.26 16.27 19.67
CA LYS A 88 -6.19 16.24 21.15
C LYS A 88 -5.17 17.21 21.73
N LEU A 89 -4.07 17.47 21.01
CA LEU A 89 -3.01 18.38 21.45
C LEU A 89 -3.29 19.87 21.14
N GLY A 90 -4.40 20.20 20.47
CA GLY A 90 -4.82 21.59 20.25
C GLY A 90 -3.89 22.42 19.36
N ILE A 91 -3.08 21.77 18.50
CA ILE A 91 -2.01 22.42 17.72
C ILE A 91 -2.55 23.09 16.42
N ILE A 92 -3.83 22.95 16.10
CA ILE A 92 -4.44 23.61 14.93
C ILE A 92 -5.47 24.65 15.41
N LYS A 93 -5.11 25.94 15.30
CA LYS A 93 -6.04 27.09 15.28
C LYS A 93 -6.28 27.50 13.81
N PRO A 94 -7.44 28.11 13.48
CA PRO A 94 -8.02 28.17 12.14
C PRO A 94 -7.21 28.98 11.13
#